data_AF-A0A831LSX5-F1
#
_entry.id   AF-A0A831LSX5-F1
#
_cell.length_a   1.000
_cell.length_b   1.000
_cell.length_c   1.000
_cell.angle_alpha   90.00
_cell.angle_beta   90.00
_cell.angle_gamma   90.00
#
_symmetry.space_group_name_H-M   'P 1'
#
loop_
_entity.id
_entity.type
_entity.pdbx_description
1 polymer ?
#
loop_
_entity_poly.entity_id
_entity_poly.type
_entity_poly.pdbx_seq_one_letter_code
_entity_poly.pdbx_strand_id
1 'polypeptide(L)'
;PSLRGSEPEKWALAPEKYGELLVYLLNQALEHMGEIDVMNINDLCRCVFTRRGTVCTFADCMGNTFAIGPDGSIYPCYRFIGMPAYVMGHVRDRPTAEELAASPAGQLMQAYKEFVDGHCKECAHMRYCRGGCPYNAITPTGGEIKDVDPHCVAYKHIFDEINDRLNDEMFNTPSMMDANPFGSRRRKPAKPGVMTLMHRIVMK
;
A
#
# COMPACT_ATOMS: atom_id res chain seq x y z
N PRO A 1 -3.00 10.72 -8.22
CA PRO A 1 -3.05 12.02 -8.93
C PRO A 1 -1.80 12.86 -8.68
N SER A 2 -1.27 13.54 -9.70
CA SER A 2 -0.29 14.62 -9.46
C SER A 2 -1.07 15.81 -8.92
N LEU A 3 -0.95 16.07 -7.61
CA LEU A 3 -1.63 17.18 -6.94
C LEU A 3 -1.13 18.57 -7.41
N ARG A 4 -0.20 18.60 -8.37
CA ARG A 4 0.46 19.80 -8.90
C ARG A 4 -0.12 20.27 -10.24
N GLY A 5 -1.01 19.50 -10.85
CA GLY A 5 -1.65 19.89 -12.10
C GLY A 5 -2.70 20.98 -11.90
N SER A 6 -3.01 21.74 -12.94
CA SER A 6 -4.10 22.74 -12.94
C SER A 6 -5.49 22.10 -12.90
N GLU A 7 -5.62 20.85 -13.33
CA GLU A 7 -6.86 20.05 -13.31
C GLU A 7 -6.59 18.69 -12.63
N PRO A 8 -6.24 18.64 -11.33
CA PRO A 8 -5.78 17.41 -10.69
C PRO A 8 -6.87 16.33 -10.60
N GLU A 9 -8.15 16.73 -10.70
CA GLU A 9 -9.31 15.84 -10.54
C GLU A 9 -9.84 15.25 -11.85
N LYS A 10 -9.54 15.88 -13.00
CA LYS A 10 -10.13 15.51 -14.31
C LYS A 10 -9.89 14.06 -14.71
N TRP A 11 -8.75 13.52 -14.32
CA TRP A 11 -8.33 12.14 -14.59
C TRP A 11 -8.16 11.33 -13.30
N ALA A 12 -8.65 11.87 -12.17
CA ALA A 12 -8.60 11.17 -10.90
C ALA A 12 -9.82 10.24 -10.76
N LEU A 13 -9.58 9.05 -10.21
CA LEU A 13 -10.65 8.17 -9.78
C LEU A 13 -11.05 8.53 -8.36
N ALA A 14 -12.36 8.55 -8.12
CA ALA A 14 -12.90 8.57 -6.76
C ALA A 14 -12.37 7.35 -5.97
N PRO A 15 -12.07 7.48 -4.67
CA PRO A 15 -11.55 6.37 -3.86
C PRO A 15 -12.38 5.09 -3.95
N GLU A 16 -13.71 5.19 -3.98
CA GLU A 16 -14.61 4.03 -4.07
C GLU A 16 -14.42 3.30 -5.41
N LYS A 17 -14.33 4.06 -6.51
CA LYS A 17 -14.05 3.52 -7.85
C LYS A 17 -12.66 2.94 -7.97
N TYR A 18 -11.69 3.50 -7.25
CA TYR A 18 -10.36 2.93 -7.18
C TYR A 18 -10.37 1.57 -6.46
N GLY A 19 -11.14 1.42 -5.37
CA GLY A 19 -11.35 0.13 -4.70
C GLY A 19 -11.97 -0.91 -5.64
N GLU A 20 -13.05 -0.55 -6.33
CA GLU A 20 -13.69 -1.43 -7.35
C GLU A 20 -12.69 -1.88 -8.43
N LEU A 21 -11.84 -0.95 -8.91
CA LEU A 21 -10.80 -1.26 -9.90
C LEU A 21 -9.76 -2.24 -9.35
N LEU A 22 -9.33 -2.09 -8.09
CA LEU A 22 -8.37 -3.01 -7.47
C LEU A 22 -8.92 -4.42 -7.34
N VAL A 23 -10.20 -4.57 -6.97
CA VAL A 23 -10.88 -5.88 -6.93
C VAL A 23 -10.99 -6.48 -8.34
N TYR A 24 -11.33 -5.66 -9.33
CA TYR A 24 -11.33 -6.10 -10.72
C TYR A 24 -9.94 -6.61 -11.17
N LEU A 25 -8.87 -5.86 -10.87
CA LEU A 25 -7.50 -6.26 -11.20
C LEU A 25 -7.07 -7.53 -10.46
N LEU A 26 -7.50 -7.72 -9.21
CA LEU A 26 -7.31 -8.96 -8.48
C LEU A 26 -7.97 -10.14 -9.22
N ASN A 27 -9.22 -9.99 -9.65
CA ASN A 27 -9.92 -11.03 -10.42
C ASN A 27 -9.18 -11.38 -11.71
N GLN A 28 -8.71 -10.37 -12.46
CA GLN A 28 -7.97 -10.59 -13.70
C GLN A 28 -6.61 -11.27 -13.44
N ALA A 29 -5.89 -10.87 -12.39
CA ALA A 29 -4.62 -11.50 -12.02
C ALA A 29 -4.78 -12.99 -11.64
N LEU A 30 -5.90 -13.34 -11.00
CA LEU A 30 -6.23 -14.73 -10.66
C LEU A 30 -6.69 -15.55 -11.88
N GLU A 31 -7.51 -14.95 -12.75
CA GLU A 31 -8.03 -15.61 -13.95
C GLU A 31 -6.93 -15.90 -14.99
N HIS A 32 -5.99 -14.97 -15.16
CA HIS A 32 -4.89 -15.05 -16.12
C HIS A 32 -3.56 -15.38 -15.43
N MET A 33 -3.61 -16.17 -14.35
CA MET A 33 -2.43 -16.55 -13.59
C MET A 33 -1.49 -17.39 -14.45
N GLY A 34 -0.26 -16.91 -14.65
CA GLY A 34 0.70 -17.52 -15.58
C GLY A 34 1.00 -16.64 -16.78
N GLU A 35 0.02 -15.86 -17.22
CA GLU A 35 0.06 -15.05 -18.44
C GLU A 35 0.38 -13.58 -18.12
N ILE A 36 -0.25 -13.04 -17.08
CA ILE A 36 -0.05 -11.66 -16.64
C ILE A 36 0.40 -11.62 -15.17
N ASP A 37 1.21 -10.63 -14.84
CA ASP A 37 1.58 -10.31 -13.45
C ASP A 37 1.20 -8.86 -13.17
N VAL A 38 0.23 -8.66 -12.28
CA VAL A 38 -0.16 -7.33 -11.82
C VAL A 38 0.61 -7.03 -10.52
N MET A 39 1.75 -6.35 -10.66
CA MET A 39 2.70 -6.12 -9.56
C MET A 39 2.04 -5.56 -8.29
N ASN A 40 1.21 -4.52 -8.42
CA ASN A 40 0.51 -3.92 -7.28
C ASN A 40 -0.42 -4.91 -6.56
N ILE A 41 -1.09 -5.80 -7.30
CA ILE A 41 -1.95 -6.84 -6.68
C ILE A 41 -1.09 -7.85 -5.94
N ASN A 42 0.01 -8.29 -6.54
CA ASN A 42 0.95 -9.21 -5.90
C ASN A 42 1.48 -8.63 -4.59
N ASP A 43 1.83 -7.34 -4.59
CA ASP A 43 2.28 -6.63 -3.39
C ASP A 43 1.18 -6.53 -2.33
N LEU A 44 -0.05 -6.21 -2.70
CA LEU A 44 -1.19 -6.16 -1.76
C LEU A 44 -1.46 -7.53 -1.14
N CYS A 45 -1.47 -8.61 -1.94
CA CYS A 45 -1.60 -9.96 -1.43
C CYS A 45 -0.45 -10.32 -0.47
N ARG A 46 0.79 -9.94 -0.80
CA ARG A 46 1.96 -10.15 0.05
C ARG A 46 1.88 -9.34 1.34
N CYS A 47 1.34 -8.12 1.30
CA CYS A 47 1.10 -7.29 2.48
C CYS A 47 0.15 -7.97 3.47
N VAL A 48 -0.98 -8.46 2.97
CA VAL A 48 -2.00 -9.13 3.78
C VAL A 48 -1.45 -10.43 4.36
N PHE A 49 -0.80 -11.25 3.54
CA PHE A 49 -0.24 -12.54 3.95
C PHE A 49 0.86 -12.39 5.01
N THR A 50 1.83 -11.50 4.78
CA THR A 50 2.97 -11.31 5.69
C THR A 50 2.64 -10.38 6.87
N ARG A 51 1.48 -9.73 6.85
CA ARG A 51 1.07 -8.67 7.79
C ARG A 51 2.10 -7.54 7.90
N ARG A 52 2.81 -7.25 6.80
CA ARG A 52 3.83 -6.20 6.69
C ARG A 52 3.70 -5.50 5.34
N GLY A 53 3.74 -4.16 5.32
CA GLY A 53 3.73 -3.41 4.08
C GLY A 53 4.97 -3.69 3.21
N THR A 54 4.77 -3.94 1.92
CA THR A 54 5.84 -4.22 0.94
C THR A 54 6.12 -3.06 -0.02
N VAL A 55 5.18 -2.11 -0.11
CA VAL A 55 5.29 -0.90 -0.93
C VAL A 55 5.37 0.32 -0.02
N CYS A 56 6.08 1.37 -0.44
CA CYS A 56 6.30 2.56 0.39
C CYS A 56 5.01 3.20 0.93
N THR A 57 3.90 3.17 0.17
CA THR A 57 2.57 3.64 0.61
C THR A 57 2.07 2.91 1.85
N PHE A 58 2.47 1.66 2.04
CA PHE A 58 1.97 0.74 3.06
C PHE A 58 3.03 0.42 4.13
N ALA A 59 4.24 0.96 3.95
CA ALA A 59 5.37 0.78 4.85
C ALA A 59 5.60 2.05 5.66
N ASP A 60 6.24 1.88 6.82
CA ASP A 60 6.76 2.99 7.63
C ASP A 60 8.03 3.56 6.97
N CYS A 61 7.82 4.30 5.87
CA CYS A 61 8.89 4.87 5.06
C CYS A 61 9.42 6.22 5.61
N MET A 62 8.77 6.76 6.64
CA MET A 62 9.10 8.04 7.26
C MET A 62 10.43 7.93 8.01
N GLY A 63 11.45 8.67 7.53
CA GLY A 63 12.81 8.65 8.08
C GLY A 63 13.76 7.63 7.46
N ASN A 64 13.28 6.75 6.58
CA ASN A 64 14.09 5.68 5.97
C ASN A 64 14.25 5.83 4.45
N THR A 65 13.57 6.79 3.84
CA THR A 65 13.65 7.09 2.42
C THR A 65 13.86 8.58 2.27
N PHE A 66 14.74 8.97 1.36
CA PHE A 66 15.00 10.35 1.00
C PHE A 66 15.10 10.46 -0.51
N ALA A 67 14.76 11.63 -1.05
CA ALA A 67 14.98 11.92 -2.45
C ALA A 67 15.81 13.20 -2.60
N ILE A 68 16.68 13.21 -3.60
CA ILE A 68 17.52 14.36 -3.92
C ILE A 68 16.95 14.99 -5.18
N GLY A 69 16.57 16.26 -5.09
CA GLY A 69 16.14 17.07 -6.22
C GLY A 69 17.32 17.37 -7.16
N PRO A 70 17.03 17.78 -8.41
CA PRO A 70 18.07 18.10 -9.40
C PRO A 70 18.97 19.28 -8.99
N ASP A 71 18.50 20.12 -8.07
CA ASP A 71 19.23 21.24 -7.48
C ASP A 71 20.14 20.82 -6.31
N GLY A 72 20.01 19.59 -5.81
CA GLY A 72 20.74 19.09 -4.63
C GLY A 72 19.97 19.20 -3.32
N SER A 73 18.74 19.73 -3.33
CA SER A 73 17.86 19.76 -2.15
C SER A 73 17.39 18.35 -1.79
N ILE A 74 17.33 18.04 -0.50
CA ILE A 74 16.90 16.75 0.05
C ILE A 74 15.46 16.85 0.51
N TYR A 75 14.64 15.84 0.18
CA TYR A 75 13.21 15.76 0.45
C TYR A 75 12.83 14.44 1.12
N PRO A 76 11.67 14.36 1.82
CA PRO A 76 11.20 13.11 2.44
C PRO A 76 10.97 11.98 1.44
N CYS A 77 10.53 12.30 0.22
CA CYS A 77 10.46 11.33 -0.88
C CYS A 77 10.35 12.06 -2.22
N TYR A 78 10.43 11.31 -3.32
CA TYR A 78 10.44 11.89 -4.67
C TYR A 78 9.18 12.72 -4.98
N ARG A 79 8.04 12.40 -4.32
CA ARG A 79 6.77 13.12 -4.52
C ARG A 79 6.80 14.55 -4.00
N PHE A 80 7.73 14.88 -3.10
CA PHE A 80 7.90 16.22 -2.55
C PHE A 80 8.90 17.10 -3.31
N ILE A 81 9.68 16.54 -4.26
CA ILE A 81 10.71 17.28 -5.00
C ILE A 81 10.12 18.53 -5.67
N GLY A 82 10.70 19.70 -5.46
CA GLY A 82 10.19 20.97 -6.02
C GLY A 82 9.11 21.64 -5.16
N MET A 83 8.86 21.16 -3.94
CA MET A 83 8.02 21.84 -2.96
C MET A 83 8.90 22.43 -1.84
N PRO A 84 9.21 23.74 -1.86
CA PRO A 84 10.18 24.34 -0.93
C PRO A 84 9.87 24.11 0.56
N ALA A 85 8.59 24.06 0.93
CA ALA A 85 8.14 23.79 2.30
C ALA A 85 8.55 22.39 2.82
N TYR A 86 8.94 21.47 1.93
CA TYR A 86 9.32 20.10 2.28
C TYR A 86 10.82 19.83 2.10
N VAL A 87 11.64 20.86 1.94
CA VAL A 87 13.11 20.70 1.91
C VAL A 87 13.59 20.37 3.32
N MET A 88 14.34 19.27 3.44
CA MET A 88 14.93 18.81 4.70
C MET A 88 16.37 19.28 4.89
N GLY A 89 17.08 19.57 3.79
CA GLY A 89 18.48 19.97 3.78
C GLY A 89 19.05 19.96 2.37
N HIS A 90 20.38 20.08 2.23
CA HIS A 90 21.04 20.10 0.93
C HIS A 90 22.28 19.19 0.93
N VAL A 91 22.51 18.45 -0.17
CA VAL A 91 23.58 17.44 -0.24
C VAL A 91 24.99 17.99 -0.02
N ARG A 92 25.23 19.26 -0.37
CA ARG A 92 26.53 19.92 -0.20
C ARG A 92 26.92 20.10 1.26
N ASP A 93 25.93 20.20 2.15
CA ASP A 93 26.15 20.40 3.57
C ASP A 93 26.41 19.08 4.30
N ARG A 94 26.25 17.94 3.60
CA ARG A 94 26.47 16.58 4.09
C ARG A 94 25.72 16.30 5.42
N PRO A 95 24.41 16.59 5.50
CA PRO A 95 23.68 16.46 6.75
C PRO A 95 23.58 15.00 7.20
N THR A 96 23.51 14.78 8.51
CA THR A 96 23.22 13.47 9.08
C THR A 96 21.73 13.12 8.96
N ALA A 97 21.38 11.86 9.17
CA ALA A 97 19.98 11.44 9.17
C ALA A 97 19.18 12.12 10.29
N GLU A 98 19.81 12.35 11.44
CA GLU A 98 19.21 13.04 12.59
C GLU A 98 18.93 14.51 12.29
N GLU A 99 19.84 15.20 11.60
CA GLU A 99 19.64 16.59 11.16
C GLU A 99 18.48 16.71 10.17
N LEU A 100 18.40 15.77 9.22
CA LEU A 100 17.27 15.69 8.28
C LEU A 100 15.96 15.42 9.02
N ALA A 101 15.94 14.50 9.98
CA ALA A 101 14.76 14.20 10.78
C ALA A 101 14.31 15.38 11.66
N ALA A 102 15.26 16.19 12.13
CA ALA A 102 14.99 17.40 12.92
C ALA A 102 14.47 18.59 12.07
N SER A 103 14.59 18.54 10.74
CA SER A 103 14.02 19.57 9.86
C SER A 103 12.49 19.69 10.01
N PRO A 104 11.88 20.84 9.68
CA PRO A 104 10.42 21.00 9.75
C PRO A 104 9.65 19.93 8.97
N ALA A 105 10.16 19.57 7.78
CA ALA A 105 9.56 18.51 6.97
C ALA A 105 9.74 17.11 7.58
N GLY A 106 10.89 16.84 8.21
CA GLY A 106 11.14 15.60 8.95
C GLY A 106 10.22 15.45 10.15
N GLN A 107 10.08 16.50 10.95
CA GLN A 107 9.15 16.55 12.09
C GLN A 107 7.69 16.37 11.64
N LEU A 108 7.31 16.95 10.49
CA LEU A 108 5.98 16.76 9.93
C LEU A 108 5.71 15.30 9.54
N MET A 109 6.69 14.58 8.97
CA MET A 109 6.55 13.14 8.70
C MET A 109 6.40 12.34 9.99
N GLN A 110 7.17 12.66 11.03
CA GLN A 110 7.06 12.01 12.33
C GLN A 110 5.70 12.27 12.99
N ALA A 111 5.19 13.51 12.92
CA ALA A 111 3.86 13.85 13.41
C ALA A 111 2.75 13.10 12.67
N TYR A 112 2.88 12.88 11.36
CA TYR A 112 1.93 12.08 10.59
C TYR A 112 1.93 10.61 11.04
N LYS A 113 3.10 10.04 11.29
CA LYS A 113 3.23 8.69 11.85
C LYS A 113 2.48 8.55 13.18
N GLU A 114 2.71 9.48 14.10
CA GLU A 114 2.06 9.50 15.42
C GLU A 114 0.54 9.66 15.30
N PHE A 115 0.09 10.52 14.39
CA PHE A 115 -1.33 10.67 14.07
C PHE A 115 -1.92 9.35 13.58
N VAL A 116 -1.27 8.64 12.65
CA VAL A 116 -1.73 7.35 12.14
C VAL A 116 -1.77 6.30 13.25
N ASP A 117 -0.76 6.24 14.12
CA ASP A 117 -0.71 5.29 15.23
C ASP A 117 -1.88 5.46 16.20
N GLY A 118 -2.37 6.70 16.40
CA GLY A 118 -3.59 6.99 17.16
C GLY A 118 -4.88 6.76 16.36
N HIS A 119 -4.99 7.38 15.18
CA HIS A 119 -6.20 7.40 14.35
C HIS A 119 -6.57 6.00 13.82
N CYS A 120 -5.58 5.20 13.42
CA CYS A 120 -5.78 3.86 12.85
C CYS A 120 -5.63 2.74 13.87
N LYS A 121 -5.51 3.04 15.17
CA LYS A 121 -5.20 2.05 16.22
C LYS A 121 -6.10 0.80 16.20
N GLU A 122 -7.40 1.00 16.03
CA GLU A 122 -8.41 -0.06 16.04
C GLU A 122 -8.70 -0.63 14.63
N CYS A 123 -7.99 -0.18 13.59
CA CYS A 123 -8.18 -0.64 12.22
C CYS A 123 -7.56 -2.04 12.01
N ALA A 124 -8.33 -2.99 11.48
CA ALA A 124 -7.88 -4.36 11.21
C ALA A 124 -6.65 -4.46 10.28
N HIS A 125 -6.44 -3.46 9.43
CA HIS A 125 -5.34 -3.41 8.46
C HIS A 125 -4.12 -2.61 8.93
N MET A 126 -4.15 -2.03 10.14
CA MET A 126 -3.11 -1.09 10.61
C MET A 126 -1.68 -1.63 10.48
N ARG A 127 -1.48 -2.93 10.74
CA ARG A 127 -0.15 -3.58 10.70
C ARG A 127 0.56 -3.48 9.34
N TYR A 128 -0.18 -3.39 8.25
CA TYR A 128 0.37 -3.37 6.90
C TYR A 128 -0.15 -2.25 6.02
N CYS A 129 -1.18 -1.49 6.42
CA CYS A 129 -1.65 -0.31 5.69
C CYS A 129 -0.91 0.96 6.13
N ARG A 130 -0.61 1.11 7.44
CA ARG A 130 0.13 2.24 8.01
C ARG A 130 -0.37 3.63 7.57
N GLY A 131 -1.69 3.79 7.39
CA GLY A 131 -2.30 5.08 7.06
C GLY A 131 -2.08 5.55 5.62
N GLY A 132 -1.48 4.75 4.75
CA GLY A 132 -1.26 5.13 3.35
C GLY A 132 -0.16 6.17 3.16
N CYS A 133 -0.18 6.88 2.02
CA CYS A 133 0.88 7.79 1.62
C CYS A 133 0.78 9.16 2.32
N PRO A 134 1.81 9.60 3.08
CA PRO A 134 1.81 10.93 3.73
C PRO A 134 1.68 12.09 2.73
N TYR A 135 2.23 11.93 1.52
CA TYR A 135 2.10 12.94 0.47
C TYR A 135 0.64 13.19 0.11
N ASN A 136 -0.17 12.14 -0.04
CA ASN A 136 -1.57 12.27 -0.39
C ASN A 136 -2.40 12.88 0.75
N ALA A 137 -2.02 12.60 2.01
CA ALA A 137 -2.73 13.11 3.19
C ALA A 137 -2.41 14.59 3.48
N ILE A 138 -1.13 14.97 3.40
CA ILE A 138 -0.63 16.25 3.95
C ILE A 138 -0.54 17.35 2.88
N THR A 139 -0.26 16.99 1.63
CA THR A 139 -0.06 18.00 0.56
C THR A 139 -1.34 18.76 0.21
N PRO A 140 -2.53 18.14 0.08
CA PRO A 140 -3.76 18.86 -0.25
C PRO A 140 -4.17 19.93 0.77
N THR A 141 -3.76 19.75 2.03
CA THR A 141 -4.09 20.64 3.15
C THR A 141 -2.97 21.66 3.43
N GLY A 142 -1.96 21.75 2.56
CA GLY A 142 -0.87 22.70 2.70
C GLY A 142 0.08 22.41 3.88
N GLY A 143 0.17 21.15 4.33
CA GLY A 143 1.02 20.78 5.47
C GLY A 143 0.27 20.41 6.74
N GLU A 144 -1.05 20.58 6.80
CA GLU A 144 -1.85 20.24 7.99
C GLU A 144 -2.25 18.77 8.01
N ILE A 145 -1.97 18.06 9.11
CA ILE A 145 -2.41 16.68 9.29
C ILE A 145 -3.87 16.67 9.76
N LYS A 146 -4.81 16.42 8.84
CA LYS A 146 -6.26 16.35 9.13
C LYS A 146 -6.80 14.93 9.12
N ASP A 147 -6.26 14.10 8.24
CA ASP A 147 -6.70 12.73 8.02
C ASP A 147 -5.53 11.91 7.44
N VAL A 148 -5.75 10.61 7.26
CA VAL A 148 -4.85 9.70 6.56
C VAL A 148 -4.98 9.82 5.04
N ASP A 149 -4.33 8.95 4.27
CA ASP A 149 -4.44 8.94 2.80
C ASP A 149 -5.92 8.90 2.36
N PRO A 150 -6.37 9.82 1.48
CA PRO A 150 -7.76 9.87 1.00
C PRO A 150 -8.21 8.58 0.31
N HIS A 151 -7.29 7.72 -0.13
CA HIS A 151 -7.60 6.40 -0.66
C HIS A 151 -7.83 5.32 0.41
N CYS A 152 -7.92 5.67 1.69
CA CYS A 152 -8.19 4.75 2.81
C CYS A 152 -9.40 3.83 2.55
N VAL A 153 -10.49 4.36 1.98
CA VAL A 153 -11.68 3.58 1.60
C VAL A 153 -11.35 2.51 0.56
N ALA A 154 -10.55 2.86 -0.46
CA ALA A 154 -10.11 1.93 -1.48
C ALA A 154 -9.22 0.82 -0.90
N TYR A 155 -8.28 1.19 -0.01
CA TYR A 155 -7.36 0.26 0.62
C TYR A 155 -8.09 -0.73 1.52
N LYS A 156 -9.03 -0.27 2.35
CA LYS A 156 -9.88 -1.16 3.17
C LYS A 156 -10.61 -2.15 2.30
N HIS A 157 -11.29 -1.68 1.25
CA HIS A 157 -12.06 -2.54 0.35
C HIS A 157 -11.22 -3.67 -0.25
N ILE A 158 -10.05 -3.39 -0.83
CA ILE A 158 -9.20 -4.45 -1.39
C ILE A 158 -8.58 -5.35 -0.31
N PHE A 159 -8.23 -4.82 0.86
CA PHE A 159 -7.64 -5.61 1.93
C PHE A 159 -8.66 -6.53 2.60
N ASP A 160 -9.90 -6.09 2.75
CA ASP A 160 -11.03 -6.94 3.18
C ASP A 160 -11.23 -8.07 2.17
N GLU A 161 -11.35 -7.74 0.88
CA GLU A 161 -11.52 -8.75 -0.18
C GLU A 161 -10.41 -9.80 -0.21
N ILE A 162 -9.15 -9.39 -0.05
CA ILE A 162 -8.02 -10.32 0.01
C ILE A 162 -8.04 -11.16 1.28
N ASN A 163 -8.34 -10.56 2.45
CA ASN A 163 -8.42 -11.30 3.72
C ASN A 163 -9.56 -12.33 3.68
N ASP A 164 -10.74 -11.95 3.18
CA ASP A 164 -11.91 -12.81 3.15
C ASP A 164 -11.67 -14.01 2.23
N ARG A 165 -11.15 -13.78 1.01
CA ARG A 165 -10.76 -14.88 0.10
C ARG A 165 -9.69 -15.79 0.69
N LEU A 166 -8.68 -15.22 1.36
CA LEU A 166 -7.64 -16.01 1.99
C LEU A 166 -8.19 -16.85 3.15
N ASN A 167 -9.05 -16.28 3.99
CA ASN A 167 -9.72 -17.01 5.07
C ASN A 167 -10.60 -18.13 4.50
N ASP A 168 -11.41 -17.83 3.49
CA ASP A 168 -12.24 -18.82 2.83
C ASP A 168 -11.42 -19.96 2.21
N GLU A 169 -10.32 -19.64 1.54
CA GLU A 169 -9.42 -20.64 0.97
C GLU A 169 -8.75 -21.51 2.05
N MET A 170 -8.39 -20.93 3.20
CA MET A 170 -7.75 -21.66 4.31
C MET A 170 -8.73 -22.53 5.11
N PHE A 171 -9.97 -22.08 5.32
CA PHE A 171 -10.93 -22.76 6.19
C PHE A 171 -11.96 -23.60 5.43
N ASN A 172 -12.24 -23.29 4.15
CA ASN A 172 -13.24 -23.99 3.34
C ASN A 172 -12.62 -24.89 2.25
N THR A 173 -11.28 -25.01 2.15
CA THR A 173 -10.71 -26.17 1.45
C THR A 173 -10.86 -27.40 2.35
N PRO A 174 -11.56 -28.46 1.90
CA PRO A 174 -11.67 -29.66 2.72
C PRO A 174 -10.29 -30.22 2.96
N SER A 175 -10.04 -30.52 4.23
CA SER A 175 -8.80 -31.11 4.67
C SER A 175 -8.58 -32.45 3.96
N MET A 176 -7.33 -32.92 3.89
CA MET A 176 -7.02 -34.28 3.46
C MET A 176 -7.77 -35.35 4.29
N MET A 177 -8.38 -35.00 5.44
CA MET A 177 -9.20 -35.89 6.26
C MET A 177 -10.66 -36.02 5.77
N ASP A 178 -11.15 -35.11 4.94
CA ASP A 178 -12.50 -35.16 4.36
C ASP A 178 -12.55 -35.90 3.02
N ALA A 179 -11.39 -36.37 2.54
CA ALA A 179 -11.28 -37.16 1.33
C ALA A 179 -11.74 -38.61 1.59
N ASN A 180 -13.02 -38.88 1.30
CA ASN A 180 -13.53 -40.26 1.26
C ASN A 180 -12.68 -41.08 0.24
N PRO A 181 -11.98 -42.16 0.66
CA PRO A 181 -11.09 -42.93 -0.21
C PRO A 181 -11.79 -43.58 -1.42
N PHE A 182 -13.12 -43.63 -1.40
CA PHE A 182 -13.97 -44.28 -2.40
C PHE A 182 -14.79 -43.32 -3.27
N GLY A 183 -14.61 -41.99 -3.12
CA GLY A 183 -15.40 -40.98 -3.85
C GLY A 183 -14.67 -40.41 -5.07
N SER A 184 -14.85 -41.01 -6.25
CA SER A 184 -14.27 -40.54 -7.52
C SER A 184 -14.96 -39.30 -8.13
N ARG A 185 -15.26 -38.27 -7.32
CA ARG A 185 -15.66 -36.97 -7.90
C ARG A 185 -14.41 -36.29 -8.46
N ARG A 186 -14.22 -36.45 -9.77
CA ARG A 186 -13.27 -35.69 -10.59
C ARG A 186 -13.54 -34.19 -10.36
N ARG A 187 -12.83 -33.59 -9.40
CA ARG A 187 -12.94 -32.17 -9.08
C ARG A 187 -12.49 -31.39 -10.30
N LYS A 188 -13.35 -30.48 -10.78
CA LYS A 188 -12.88 -29.43 -11.69
C LYS A 188 -11.70 -28.74 -11.00
N PRO A 189 -10.59 -28.43 -11.70
CA PRO A 189 -9.51 -27.68 -11.09
C PRO A 189 -10.13 -26.40 -10.51
N ALA A 190 -9.95 -26.20 -9.20
CA ALA A 190 -10.37 -24.96 -8.58
C ALA A 190 -9.68 -23.81 -9.31
N LYS A 191 -10.42 -22.75 -9.62
CA LYS A 191 -9.79 -21.56 -10.19
C LYS A 191 -8.66 -21.11 -9.24
N PRO A 192 -7.52 -20.64 -9.76
CA PRO A 192 -6.42 -20.19 -8.92
C PRO A 192 -6.89 -19.15 -7.91
N GLY A 193 -6.58 -19.39 -6.63
CA GLY A 193 -6.96 -18.51 -5.52
C GLY A 193 -5.83 -17.57 -5.10
N VAL A 194 -6.11 -16.72 -4.11
CA VAL A 194 -5.12 -15.82 -3.50
C VAL A 194 -3.95 -16.62 -2.93
N MET A 195 -4.19 -17.79 -2.33
CA MET A 195 -3.12 -18.67 -1.83
C MET A 195 -2.23 -19.20 -2.95
N THR A 196 -2.81 -19.58 -4.09
CA THR A 196 -2.04 -20.01 -5.27
C THR A 196 -1.18 -18.86 -5.81
N LEU A 197 -1.73 -17.65 -5.87
CA LEU A 197 -0.99 -16.46 -6.26
C LEU A 197 0.17 -16.20 -5.30
N MET A 198 -0.06 -16.31 -3.99
CA MET A 198 0.97 -16.13 -2.97
C MET A 198 2.10 -17.15 -3.07
N HIS A 199 1.79 -18.44 -3.25
CA HIS A 199 2.80 -19.46 -3.49
C HIS A 199 3.67 -19.12 -4.71
N ARG A 200 3.05 -18.66 -5.80
CA ARG A 200 3.76 -18.23 -7.01
C ARG A 200 4.66 -17.01 -6.76
N ILE A 201 4.20 -16.04 -5.98
CA ILE A 201 4.97 -14.85 -5.61
C ILE A 201 6.21 -15.23 -4.78
N VAL A 202 6.09 -16.23 -3.89
CA VAL A 202 7.19 -16.66 -3.00
C VAL A 202 8.20 -17.57 -3.72
N MET A 203 7.76 -18.34 -4.72
CA MET A 203 8.61 -19.28 -5.46
C MET A 203 9.35 -18.68 -6.66
N LYS A 204 9.04 -17.43 -7.04
CA LYS A 204 9.84 -16.62 -7.97
C LYS A 204 10.93 -15.88 -7.21
#